data_AF-A0AAE1I205-F1
#
_entry.id   AF-A0AAE1I205-F1
#
_cell.length_a   1.000
_cell.length_b   1.000
_cell.length_c   1.000
_cell.angle_alpha   90.00
_cell.angle_beta   90.00
_cell.angle_gamma   90.00
#
_symmetry.space_group_name_H-M   'P 1'
#
loop_
_entity.id
_entity.type
_entity.pdbx_description
1 polymer ?
#
loop_
_entity_poly.entity_id
_entity_poly.type
_entity_poly.pdbx_seq_one_letter_code
_entity_poly.pdbx_strand_id
1 'polypeptide(L)'
;MFARDAILGVAGAARRYLRSRVGLSTVHYVHNQEIIDNPRSNSRQVTLKQVSIRSSGVYRCEVSGEAPYFHSAHSEARMEVVYIPKDNPTITGPERQHQVGDNLALNCTSGKSHPASKLQWFINDQLAGRQAVRTDKGPLRMQRGPVY
;
A
#
# COMPACT_ATOMS: atom_id res chain seq x y z
N MET A 1 -4.73 10.65 6.81
CA MET A 1 -5.37 9.32 6.78
C MET A 1 -4.24 8.34 6.96
N PHE A 2 -4.25 7.51 7.99
CA PHE A 2 -3.20 6.53 8.29
C PHE A 2 -3.79 5.14 8.06
N ALA A 3 -3.05 4.23 7.42
CA ALA A 3 -3.41 2.82 7.43
C ALA A 3 -3.31 2.36 8.89
N ARG A 4 -4.44 1.97 9.49
CA ARG A 4 -4.56 1.99 10.95
C ARG A 4 -3.68 0.97 11.66
N ASP A 5 -3.34 -0.15 11.04
CA ASP A 5 -2.35 -1.13 11.51
C ASP A 5 -1.95 -2.02 10.31
N ALA A 6 -0.77 -2.65 10.36
CA ALA A 6 -0.37 -3.68 9.40
C ALA A 6 0.09 -4.96 10.12
N ILE A 7 -0.21 -6.10 9.52
CA ILE A 7 0.13 -7.44 10.03
C ILE A 7 1.13 -8.10 9.08
N LEU A 8 2.29 -8.48 9.60
CA LEU A 8 3.32 -9.22 8.87
C LEU A 8 3.47 -10.63 9.45
N GLY A 9 3.36 -11.65 8.61
CA GLY A 9 3.58 -13.04 8.99
C GLY A 9 5.03 -13.49 8.80
N VAL A 10 5.46 -14.50 9.55
CA VAL A 10 6.76 -15.18 9.33
C VAL A 10 6.73 -15.91 7.98
N ALA A 11 7.63 -15.53 7.07
CA ALA A 11 7.69 -16.11 5.73
C ALA A 11 8.21 -17.57 5.74
N GLY A 12 7.93 -18.29 4.64
CA GLY A 12 7.93 -19.76 4.58
C GLY A 12 9.25 -20.47 4.90
N ALA A 13 10.41 -19.80 4.78
CA ALA A 13 11.71 -20.37 5.16
C ALA A 13 11.92 -20.36 6.68
N ALA A 14 11.66 -19.22 7.34
CA ALA A 14 11.66 -19.13 8.81
C ALA A 14 10.57 -20.02 9.44
N ARG A 15 9.41 -20.15 8.79
CA ARG A 15 8.33 -21.06 9.23
C ARG A 15 8.75 -22.54 9.19
N ARG A 16 9.59 -22.93 8.22
CA ARG A 16 10.16 -24.29 8.14
C ARG A 16 11.22 -24.52 9.22
N TYR A 17 12.04 -23.51 9.52
CA TYR A 17 13.01 -23.55 10.61
C TYR A 17 12.34 -23.77 11.98
N LEU A 18 11.26 -23.03 12.27
CA LEU A 18 10.46 -23.20 13.50
C LEU A 18 9.82 -24.59 13.65
N ARG A 19 9.67 -25.35 12.56
CA ARG A 19 9.09 -26.71 12.60
C ARG A 19 10.14 -27.81 12.79
N SER A 20 11.42 -27.55 12.52
CA SER A 20 12.42 -28.60 12.34
C SER A 20 13.34 -28.85 13.53
N ARG A 21 13.41 -27.97 14.56
CA ARG A 21 14.21 -28.23 15.77
C ARG A 21 13.57 -27.68 17.05
N VAL A 22 13.56 -28.51 18.09
CA VAL A 22 13.14 -28.21 19.46
C VAL A 22 14.23 -27.37 20.13
N GLY A 23 13.89 -26.13 20.52
CA GLY A 23 14.74 -25.21 21.24
C GLY A 23 14.12 -23.80 21.27
N LEU A 24 14.43 -23.03 22.32
CA LEU A 24 14.07 -21.61 22.37
C LEU A 24 14.63 -20.91 21.12
N SER A 25 13.75 -20.23 20.39
CA SER A 25 14.10 -19.51 19.16
C SER A 25 13.59 -18.09 19.30
N THR A 26 14.48 -17.12 19.09
CA THR A 26 14.10 -15.71 19.15
C THR A 26 13.80 -15.20 17.74
N VAL A 27 12.67 -14.50 17.59
CA VAL A 27 12.22 -13.95 16.31
C VAL A 27 12.44 -12.44 16.31
N HIS A 28 13.17 -11.94 15.32
CA HIS A 28 13.44 -10.53 15.13
C HIS A 28 12.86 -10.03 13.80
N TYR A 29 12.24 -8.85 13.83
CA TYR A 29 11.73 -8.15 12.66
C TYR A 29 12.47 -6.82 12.51
N VAL A 30 12.98 -6.54 11.31
CA VAL A 30 13.79 -5.35 11.06
C VAL A 30 13.23 -4.57 9.88
N HIS A 31 12.85 -3.31 10.12
CA HIS A 31 12.64 -2.28 9.10
C HIS A 31 12.52 -0.89 9.77
N ASN A 32 13.36 0.08 9.36
CA ASN A 32 13.23 1.52 9.60
C ASN A 32 12.68 2.00 10.97
N GLN A 33 13.03 1.33 12.08
CA GLN A 33 12.58 1.69 13.45
C GLN A 33 11.04 1.79 13.60
N GLU A 34 10.27 0.92 12.92
CA GLU A 34 8.81 0.92 13.03
C GLU A 34 8.31 0.64 14.46
N ILE A 35 7.17 1.24 14.84
CA ILE A 35 6.57 1.05 16.18
C ILE A 35 5.87 -0.31 16.21
N ILE A 36 6.49 -1.27 16.88
CA ILE A 36 5.91 -2.61 17.06
C ILE A 36 4.83 -2.58 18.14
N ASP A 37 3.70 -3.22 17.88
CA ASP A 37 2.68 -3.51 18.87
C ASP A 37 2.99 -4.82 19.60
N ASN A 38 3.81 -4.78 20.64
CA ASN A 38 4.21 -5.97 21.38
C ASN A 38 3.00 -6.81 21.87
N PRO A 39 1.93 -6.23 22.46
CA PRO A 39 0.74 -6.99 22.87
C PRO A 39 0.02 -7.74 21.73
N ARG A 40 0.06 -7.23 20.50
CA ARG A 40 -0.57 -7.84 19.32
C ARG A 40 0.43 -8.57 18.42
N SER A 41 1.65 -8.79 18.90
CA SER A 41 2.72 -9.49 18.18
C SER A 41 3.12 -10.77 18.90
N ASN A 42 3.63 -11.74 18.15
CA ASN A 42 4.11 -13.02 18.66
C ASN A 42 5.19 -13.61 17.73
N SER A 43 5.63 -14.84 18.01
CA SER A 43 6.68 -15.53 17.24
C SER A 43 6.31 -15.83 15.77
N ARG A 44 5.06 -15.63 15.35
CA ARG A 44 4.58 -15.89 13.99
C ARG A 44 4.08 -14.65 13.26
N GLN A 45 3.84 -13.57 13.99
CA GLN A 45 3.20 -12.38 13.47
C GLN A 45 3.70 -11.14 14.20
N VAL A 46 4.08 -10.11 13.45
CA VAL A 46 4.29 -8.76 14.00
C VAL A 46 3.22 -7.81 13.52
N THR A 47 2.69 -7.05 14.48
CA THR A 47 1.72 -6.00 14.26
C THR A 47 2.44 -4.65 14.42
N LEU A 48 2.30 -3.78 13.42
CA LEU A 48 2.90 -2.43 13.41
C LEU A 48 1.83 -1.38 13.74
N LYS A 49 2.16 -0.40 14.58
CA LYS A 49 1.31 0.77 14.86
C LYS A 49 1.72 1.96 14.00
N GLN A 50 0.77 2.86 13.77
CA GLN A 50 1.01 4.17 13.13
C GLN A 50 1.64 4.06 11.74
N VAL A 51 1.20 3.06 10.98
CA VAL A 51 1.74 2.76 9.65
C VAL A 51 1.49 3.93 8.69
N SER A 52 2.55 4.33 7.99
CA SER A 52 2.52 5.41 7.00
C SER A 52 3.01 4.93 5.64
N ILE A 53 2.93 5.79 4.61
CA ILE A 53 3.47 5.47 3.28
C ILE A 53 4.98 5.11 3.35
N ARG A 54 5.71 5.70 4.29
CA ARG A 54 7.15 5.47 4.51
C ARG A 54 7.46 4.10 5.08
N SER A 55 6.45 3.44 5.66
CA SER A 55 6.56 2.08 6.20
C SER A 55 6.53 1.01 5.09
N SER A 56 6.29 1.40 3.83
CA SER A 56 6.38 0.47 2.70
C SER A 56 7.84 0.10 2.44
N GLY A 57 8.10 -1.20 2.28
CA GLY A 57 9.46 -1.68 2.11
C GLY A 57 9.59 -3.19 2.20
N VAL A 58 10.82 -3.66 2.17
CA VAL A 58 11.14 -5.07 2.42
C VAL A 58 11.37 -5.25 3.92
N TYR A 59 10.61 -6.16 4.52
CA TYR A 59 10.72 -6.57 5.91
C TYR A 59 11.40 -7.93 5.96
N ARG A 60 12.33 -8.06 6.90
CA ARG A 60 13.06 -9.30 7.14
C ARG A 60 12.64 -9.88 8.48
N CYS A 61 12.24 -11.14 8.46
CA CYS A 61 12.07 -11.96 9.65
C CYS A 61 13.30 -12.86 9.78
N GLU A 62 13.96 -12.80 10.93
CA GLU A 62 15.09 -13.65 11.27
C GLU A 62 14.78 -14.46 12.52
N VAL A 63 15.13 -15.75 12.47
CA VAL A 63 14.98 -16.69 13.57
C VAL A 63 16.36 -17.25 13.87
N SER A 64 16.80 -17.10 15.11
CA SER A 64 18.10 -17.59 15.57
C SER A 64 17.90 -18.71 16.58
N GLY A 65 18.65 -19.80 16.40
CA GLY A 65 18.79 -20.86 17.39
C GLY A 65 19.74 -20.46 18.51
N GLU A 66 19.52 -21.05 19.68
CA GLU A 66 20.37 -20.85 20.86
C GLU A 66 21.46 -21.94 20.95
N ALA A 67 22.28 -21.85 22.01
CA ALA A 67 23.33 -22.80 22.29
C ALA A 67 22.81 -24.26 22.25
N PRO A 68 23.62 -25.22 21.76
CA PRO A 68 25.00 -25.07 21.28
C PRO A 68 25.11 -24.77 19.78
N TYR A 69 23.98 -24.67 19.05
CA TYR A 69 23.95 -24.57 17.59
C TYR A 69 23.31 -23.25 17.17
N PHE A 70 24.12 -22.19 17.14
CA PHE A 70 23.72 -20.81 16.82
C PHE A 70 23.42 -20.57 15.33
N HIS A 71 22.63 -21.44 14.71
CA HIS A 71 22.20 -21.23 13.33
C HIS A 71 21.08 -20.19 13.26
N SER A 72 21.08 -19.35 12.24
CA SER A 72 19.95 -18.48 11.93
C SER A 72 19.36 -18.78 10.56
N ALA A 73 18.06 -18.58 10.44
CA ALA A 73 17.33 -18.63 9.20
C ALA A 73 16.53 -17.34 9.06
N HIS A 74 16.48 -16.80 7.85
CA HIS A 74 15.73 -15.58 7.59
C HIS A 74 14.84 -15.74 6.37
N SER A 75 13.89 -14.82 6.27
CA SER A 75 13.03 -14.68 5.10
C SER A 75 12.57 -13.25 4.99
N GLU A 76 12.32 -12.82 3.76
CA GLU A 76 11.95 -11.45 3.45
C GLU A 76 10.58 -11.40 2.77
N ALA A 77 9.84 -10.34 3.05
CA ALA A 77 8.55 -10.05 2.43
C ALA A 77 8.43 -8.55 2.17
N ARG A 78 7.82 -8.18 1.04
CA ARG A 78 7.56 -6.77 0.72
C ARG A 78 6.19 -6.36 1.24
N MET A 79 6.14 -5.28 2.02
CA MET A 79 4.92 -4.63 2.44
C MET A 79 4.71 -3.35 1.62
N GLU A 80 3.49 -3.15 1.13
CA GLU A 80 3.09 -1.93 0.45
C GLU A 80 1.90 -1.32 1.18
N VAL A 81 2.04 -0.06 1.60
CA VAL A 81 0.98 0.67 2.30
C VAL A 81 0.17 1.44 1.27
N VAL A 82 -1.10 1.05 1.11
CA VAL A 82 -2.01 1.69 0.16
C VAL A 82 -2.94 2.69 0.83
N TYR A 83 -3.24 3.78 0.13
CA TYR A 83 -4.27 4.73 0.48
C TYR A 83 -5.36 4.73 -0.57
N ILE A 84 -6.53 4.27 -0.19
CA ILE A 84 -7.72 4.29 -1.03
C ILE A 84 -8.44 5.62 -0.75
N PRO A 85 -8.85 6.38 -1.78
CA PRO A 85 -9.72 7.54 -1.58
C PRO A 85 -10.96 7.13 -0.80
N LYS A 86 -11.35 7.92 0.21
CA LYS A 86 -12.58 7.66 0.97
C LYS A 86 -13.83 7.88 0.15
N ASP A 87 -13.78 8.87 -0.72
CA ASP A 87 -14.91 9.36 -1.48
C ASP A 87 -14.74 9.00 -2.96
N ASN A 88 -15.87 8.88 -3.65
CA ASN A 88 -15.91 8.72 -5.09
C ASN A 88 -15.28 9.93 -5.79
N PRO A 89 -14.74 9.76 -7.01
CA PRO A 89 -14.24 10.88 -7.79
C PRO A 89 -15.37 11.86 -8.09
N THR A 90 -15.06 13.15 -8.04
CA THR A 90 -15.99 14.22 -8.37
C THR A 90 -15.78 14.65 -9.81
N ILE A 91 -16.90 14.84 -10.51
CA ILE A 91 -16.92 15.37 -11.87
C ILE A 91 -17.40 16.81 -11.81
N THR A 92 -16.60 17.73 -12.31
CA THR A 92 -16.96 19.15 -12.44
C THR A 92 -16.81 19.60 -13.89
N GLY A 93 -17.59 20.58 -14.28
CA GLY A 93 -17.62 21.09 -15.65
C GLY A 93 -18.34 22.43 -15.73
N PRO A 94 -18.36 23.04 -16.92
CA PRO A 94 -19.14 24.24 -17.17
C PRO A 94 -20.63 24.02 -16.90
N GLU A 95 -21.27 25.01 -16.27
CA GLU A 95 -22.69 24.97 -15.86
C GLU A 95 -23.66 25.37 -16.99
N ARG A 96 -23.13 25.81 -18.14
CA ARG A 96 -23.95 26.31 -19.25
C ARG A 96 -24.67 25.18 -19.98
N GLN A 97 -25.81 25.51 -20.57
CA GLN A 97 -26.51 24.59 -21.47
C GLN A 97 -25.61 24.28 -22.68
N HIS A 98 -25.48 22.99 -22.96
CA HIS A 98 -24.71 22.46 -24.07
C HIS A 98 -25.65 21.87 -25.12
N GLN A 99 -25.27 21.99 -26.39
CA GLN A 99 -26.00 21.42 -27.51
C GLN A 99 -25.39 20.08 -27.93
N VAL A 100 -26.20 19.27 -28.61
CA VAL A 100 -25.72 18.03 -29.20
C VAL A 100 -24.66 18.37 -30.26
N GLY A 101 -23.47 17.77 -30.11
CA GLY A 101 -22.31 18.03 -30.97
C GLY A 101 -21.23 18.90 -30.31
N ASP A 102 -21.52 19.50 -29.15
CA ASP A 102 -20.52 20.26 -28.41
C ASP A 102 -19.46 19.36 -27.77
N ASN A 103 -18.22 19.87 -27.69
CA ASN A 103 -17.17 19.24 -26.91
C ASN A 103 -17.26 19.71 -25.45
N LEU A 104 -17.40 18.75 -24.52
CA LEU A 104 -17.46 19.03 -23.09
C LEU A 104 -16.07 18.92 -22.45
N ALA A 105 -15.64 20.01 -21.82
CA ALA A 105 -14.43 20.01 -20.99
C ALA A 105 -14.83 19.69 -19.54
N LEU A 106 -14.65 18.43 -19.14
CA LEU A 106 -14.97 17.96 -17.80
C LEU A 106 -13.70 17.62 -17.02
N ASN A 107 -13.71 17.92 -15.72
CA ASN A 107 -12.65 17.56 -14.79
C ASN A 107 -13.14 16.44 -13.87
N CYS A 108 -12.47 15.30 -13.92
CA CYS A 108 -12.68 14.19 -13.00
C CYS A 108 -11.53 14.16 -11.99
N THR A 109 -11.82 14.43 -10.73
CA THR A 109 -10.82 14.48 -9.66
C THR A 109 -11.12 13.41 -8.61
N SER A 110 -10.14 12.56 -8.31
CA SER A 110 -10.25 11.65 -7.16
C SER A 110 -9.70 12.28 -5.89
N GLY A 111 -10.14 11.78 -4.74
CA GLY A 111 -9.45 12.00 -3.48
C GLY A 111 -7.99 11.51 -3.53
N LYS A 112 -7.21 11.89 -2.50
CA LYS A 112 -5.81 11.47 -2.36
C LYS A 112 -5.70 9.95 -2.27
N SER A 113 -4.78 9.38 -3.04
CA SER A 113 -4.52 7.94 -3.07
C SER A 113 -3.04 7.61 -3.16
N HIS A 114 -2.71 6.38 -2.76
CA HIS A 114 -1.42 5.77 -3.02
C HIS A 114 -1.60 4.28 -3.34
N PRO A 115 -1.13 3.80 -4.51
CA PRO A 115 -0.60 4.58 -5.63
C PRO A 115 -1.64 5.54 -6.23
N ALA A 116 -1.21 6.42 -7.13
CA ALA A 116 -2.12 7.39 -7.78
C ALA A 116 -3.29 6.66 -8.47
N SER A 117 -4.50 7.20 -8.29
CA SER A 117 -5.73 6.63 -8.84
C SER A 117 -5.69 6.59 -10.36
N LYS A 118 -6.20 5.50 -10.94
CA LYS A 118 -6.48 5.42 -12.37
C LYS A 118 -7.95 5.77 -12.58
N LEU A 119 -8.20 6.84 -13.33
CA LEU A 119 -9.56 7.31 -13.62
C LEU A 119 -9.95 6.94 -15.05
N GLN A 120 -11.19 6.53 -15.23
CA GLN A 120 -11.77 6.16 -16.51
C GLN A 120 -13.14 6.82 -16.62
N TRP A 121 -13.48 7.25 -17.83
CA TRP A 121 -14.77 7.84 -18.14
C TRP A 121 -15.74 6.79 -18.65
N PHE A 122 -16.96 6.82 -18.15
CA PHE A 122 -18.08 6.04 -18.65
C PHE A 122 -19.16 7.01 -19.13
N ILE A 123 -19.69 6.76 -20.32
CA ILE A 123 -20.79 7.53 -20.91
C ILE A 123 -21.94 6.55 -21.10
N ASN A 124 -23.08 6.78 -20.44
CA ASN A 124 -24.22 5.85 -20.43
C ASN A 124 -23.80 4.41 -20.09
N ASP A 125 -23.03 4.26 -19.01
CA ASP A 125 -22.49 2.98 -18.51
C ASP A 125 -21.55 2.23 -19.46
N GLN A 126 -21.16 2.84 -20.58
CA GLN A 126 -20.17 2.29 -21.50
C GLN A 126 -18.83 2.98 -21.33
N LEU A 127 -17.75 2.19 -21.25
CA LEU A 127 -16.39 2.72 -21.18
C LEU A 127 -16.13 3.59 -22.41
N ALA A 128 -15.84 4.86 -22.18
CA ALA A 128 -15.64 5.81 -23.26
C ALA A 128 -14.33 5.49 -24.01
N GLY A 129 -14.43 5.37 -25.33
CA GLY A 129 -13.27 5.11 -26.19
C GLY A 129 -12.30 6.28 -26.22
N ARG A 130 -11.04 6.00 -26.61
CA ARG A 130 -9.99 7.04 -26.76
C ARG A 130 -10.34 8.16 -27.76
N GLN A 131 -11.26 7.91 -28.68
CA GLN A 131 -11.74 8.94 -29.62
C GLN A 131 -12.77 9.89 -28.98
N ALA A 132 -13.55 9.39 -28.02
CA ALA A 132 -14.57 10.16 -27.32
C ALA A 132 -14.00 10.97 -26.15
N VAL A 133 -12.87 10.54 -25.58
CA VAL A 133 -12.21 11.22 -24.45
C VAL A 133 -10.79 11.61 -24.81
N ARG A 134 -10.54 12.92 -24.80
CA ARG A 134 -9.19 13.48 -24.90
C ARG A 134 -8.74 13.90 -23.50
N THR A 135 -7.73 13.23 -22.96
CA THR A 135 -7.18 13.55 -21.63
C THR A 135 -5.99 14.50 -21.77
N ASP A 136 -6.15 15.74 -21.31
CA ASP A 136 -5.06 16.73 -21.35
C ASP A 136 -3.98 16.49 -20.27
N LYS A 137 -4.28 15.68 -19.25
CA LYS A 137 -3.34 15.28 -18.21
C LYS A 137 -3.31 13.76 -18.11
N GLY A 138 -2.21 13.16 -18.61
CA GLY A 138 -1.88 11.76 -18.39
C GLY A 138 -1.67 11.45 -16.90
N PRO A 139 -1.36 10.19 -16.53
CA PRO A 139 -1.22 9.79 -15.13
C PRO A 139 -0.18 10.68 -14.44
N LEU A 140 -0.67 11.51 -13.51
CA LEU A 140 0.16 12.49 -12.80
C LEU A 140 1.25 11.76 -12.01
N ARG A 141 2.50 11.91 -12.42
CA ARG A 141 3.66 11.69 -11.55
C ARG A 141 3.61 12.75 -10.46
N MET A 142 3.40 12.37 -9.21
CA MET A 142 3.55 13.29 -8.08
C MET A 142 5.01 13.79 -8.05
N GLN A 143 5.24 15.03 -8.47
CA GLN A 143 6.45 15.74 -8.08
C GLN A 143 6.36 16.02 -6.57
N ARG A 144 7.41 15.67 -5.84
CA ARG A 144 7.53 15.92 -4.41
C ARG A 144 7.49 17.43 -4.17
N GLY A 145 6.35 17.95 -3.71
CA GLY A 145 6.23 19.30 -3.16
C GLY A 145 6.51 19.31 -1.65
N PRO A 146 6.98 20.42 -1.08
CA PRO A 146 7.41 20.49 0.32
C PRO A 146 6.21 20.41 1.26
N VAL A 147 6.42 19.70 2.36
CA VAL A 147 5.53 19.72 3.53
C VAL A 147 5.99 20.90 4.38
N TYR A 148 5.14 21.92 4.53
CA TYR A 148 5.25 22.87 5.64
C TYR A 148 4.62 22.24 6.88
#